data_AF-A0A7S3DSL1-F1
#
_entry.id   AF-A0A7S3DSL1-F1
#
_cell.length_a   1.000
_cell.length_b   1.000
_cell.length_c   1.000
_cell.angle_alpha   90.00
_cell.angle_beta   90.00
_cell.angle_gamma   90.00
#
_symmetry.space_group_name_H-M   'P 1'
#
loop_
_entity.id
_entity.type
_entity.pdbx_description
1 polymer ?
#
loop_
_entity_poly.entity_id
_entity_poly.type
_entity_poly.pdbx_seq_one_letter_code
_entity_poly.pdbx_strand_id
1 'polypeptide(L)'
;TKIINMSARYTPPFSVTQQKVLAFVPKVTSSLSGMGALYICQDILRMPRSKRTPYHRLVGVMSLMDAVFAGKSWVSTWPIPQETPFVWGARGTTETCNVAGFLGHGAR
;
A
#
# COMPACT_ATOMS: atom_id res chain seq x y z
N THR A 1 -36.17 -30.49 0.29
CA THR A 1 -34.95 -30.05 -0.41
C THR A 1 -35.07 -28.56 -0.71
N LYS A 2 -34.59 -27.68 0.17
CA LYS A 2 -34.67 -26.21 0.00
C LYS A 2 -33.39 -25.74 -0.70
N ILE A 3 -33.52 -25.31 -1.95
CA ILE A 3 -32.46 -24.64 -2.70
C ILE A 3 -32.27 -23.27 -2.05
N ILE A 4 -31.13 -23.08 -1.40
CA ILE A 4 -30.75 -21.81 -0.77
C ILE A 4 -30.32 -20.89 -1.92
N ASN A 5 -31.18 -19.95 -2.30
CA ASN A 5 -30.86 -18.90 -3.27
C ASN A 5 -29.70 -18.05 -2.73
N MET A 6 -28.50 -18.35 -3.21
CA MET A 6 -27.26 -17.59 -2.95
C MET A 6 -27.22 -16.22 -3.65
N SER A 7 -28.35 -15.76 -4.20
CA SER A 7 -28.48 -14.51 -4.97
C SER A 7 -29.04 -13.32 -4.15
N ALA A 8 -29.40 -13.52 -2.87
CA ALA A 8 -30.13 -12.52 -2.07
C ALA A 8 -29.27 -11.58 -1.21
N ARG A 9 -27.95 -11.46 -1.46
CA ARG A 9 -27.08 -10.45 -0.79
C ARG A 9 -26.18 -9.68 -1.76
N TYR A 10 -26.69 -9.27 -2.91
CA TYR A 10 -26.00 -8.26 -3.72
C TYR A 10 -26.39 -6.85 -3.25
N THR A 11 -25.85 -6.44 -2.10
CA THR A 11 -25.69 -5.01 -1.81
C THR A 11 -24.64 -4.47 -2.80
N PRO A 12 -24.88 -3.38 -3.55
CA PRO A 12 -23.85 -2.79 -4.40
C PRO A 12 -22.60 -2.56 -3.53
N PRO A 13 -21.40 -3.05 -3.93
CA PRO A 13 -20.36 -3.35 -2.96
C PRO A 13 -19.88 -2.13 -2.17
N PHE A 14 -19.96 -0.91 -2.71
CA PHE A 14 -19.76 0.33 -1.97
C PHE A 14 -20.45 1.49 -2.70
N SER A 15 -21.03 2.45 -1.98
CA SER A 15 -21.47 3.73 -2.56
C SER A 15 -20.29 4.47 -3.20
N VAL A 16 -20.52 5.28 -4.23
CA VAL A 16 -19.47 6.03 -4.96
C VAL A 16 -18.64 6.88 -4.00
N THR A 17 -19.23 7.38 -2.93
CA THR A 17 -18.54 8.12 -1.86
C THR A 17 -17.61 7.23 -1.04
N GLN A 18 -18.04 6.01 -0.70
CA GLN A 18 -17.21 5.06 0.05
C GLN A 18 -16.00 4.60 -0.76
N GLN A 19 -16.16 4.38 -2.07
CA GLN A 19 -15.05 4.02 -2.97
C GLN A 19 -13.99 5.13 -3.02
N LYS A 20 -14.39 6.41 -3.02
CA LYS A 20 -13.47 7.56 -2.98
C LYS A 20 -12.70 7.63 -1.66
N VAL A 21 -13.37 7.39 -0.53
CA VAL A 21 -12.74 7.41 0.79
C VAL A 21 -11.72 6.29 0.90
N LEU A 22 -12.07 5.08 0.47
CA LEU A 22 -11.16 3.93 0.47
C LEU A 22 -9.92 4.14 -0.42
N ALA A 23 -10.04 4.95 -1.48
CA ALA A 23 -8.91 5.32 -2.32
C ALA A 23 -8.01 6.41 -1.71
N PHE A 24 -8.56 7.28 -0.85
CA PHE A 24 -7.85 8.43 -0.28
C PHE A 24 -7.22 8.14 1.08
N VAL A 25 -7.87 7.36 1.94
CA VAL A 25 -7.35 6.92 3.25
C VAL A 25 -5.93 6.36 3.16
N PRO A 26 -5.63 5.37 2.29
CA PRO A 26 -4.28 4.82 2.21
C PRO A 26 -3.28 5.87 1.72
N LYS A 27 -3.67 6.89 0.95
CA LYS A 27 -2.75 7.96 0.55
C LYS A 27 -2.32 8.78 1.75
N VAL A 28 -3.27 9.33 2.51
CA VAL A 28 -2.95 10.21 3.66
C VAL A 28 -2.14 9.46 4.72
N THR A 29 -2.56 8.25 5.09
CA THR A 29 -1.84 7.43 6.07
C THR A 29 -0.43 7.08 5.58
N SER A 30 -0.27 6.77 4.29
CA SER A 30 1.04 6.45 3.73
C SER A 30 1.97 7.66 3.64
N SER A 31 1.46 8.86 3.33
CA SER A 31 2.31 10.07 3.34
C SER A 31 2.88 10.34 4.72
N LEU A 32 2.07 10.20 5.77
CA LEU A 32 2.53 10.46 7.13
C LEU A 32 3.55 9.40 7.59
N SER A 33 3.31 8.12 7.30
CA SER A 33 4.24 7.05 7.61
C SER A 33 5.56 7.19 6.83
N GLY A 34 5.46 7.50 5.53
CA GLY A 34 6.62 7.70 4.66
C GLY A 34 7.50 8.86 5.13
N MET A 35 6.91 9.97 5.58
CA MET A 35 7.66 11.10 6.15
C MET A 35 8.41 10.70 7.44
N GLY A 36 7.77 9.96 8.34
CA GLY A 36 8.41 9.47 9.57
C GLY A 36 9.56 8.50 9.29
N ALA A 37 9.36 7.56 8.36
CA ALA A 37 10.38 6.60 7.96
C ALA A 37 11.58 7.27 7.27
N LEU A 38 11.33 8.25 6.39
CA LEU A 38 12.38 9.05 5.76
C LEU A 38 13.18 9.86 6.77
N TYR A 39 12.53 10.43 7.79
CA TYR A 39 13.21 11.17 8.86
C TYR A 39 14.18 10.27 9.65
N ILE A 40 13.74 9.08 10.05
CA ILE A 40 14.58 8.10 10.76
C ILE A 40 15.74 7.64 9.86
N CYS A 41 15.48 7.37 8.57
CA CYS A 41 16.54 7.04 7.63
C CYS A 41 17.57 8.17 7.50
N GLN A 42 17.15 9.43 7.38
CA GLN A 42 18.05 10.58 7.30
C GLN A 42 18.89 10.74 8.57
N ASP A 43 18.29 10.54 9.75
CA ASP A 43 18.98 10.62 11.03
C ASP A 43 20.10 9.56 11.14
N ILE A 44 19.79 8.30 10.79
CA ILE A 44 20.77 7.20 10.79
C ILE A 44 21.87 7.41 9.74
N LEU A 45 21.52 7.97 8.57
CA LEU A 45 22.49 8.25 7.50
C LEU A 45 23.42 9.42 7.85
N ARG A 46 22.95 10.43 8.59
CA ARG A 46 23.77 11.55 9.08
C ARG A 46 24.67 11.16 10.26
N MET A 47 24.37 10.06 10.97
CA MET A 47 25.19 9.59 12.08
C MET A 47 26.58 9.14 11.59
N PRO A 48 27.68 9.59 12.25
CA PRO A 48 29.05 9.22 11.87
C PRO A 48 29.26 7.72 12.00
N ARG A 49 30.01 7.13 11.05
CA ARG A 49 30.28 5.68 10.99
C ARG A 49 30.85 5.10 12.28
N SER A 50 31.60 5.89 13.04
CA SER A 50 32.17 5.51 14.35
C SER A 50 31.11 5.22 15.43
N LYS A 51 29.87 5.71 15.29
CA LYS A 51 28.77 5.49 16.25
C LYS A 51 27.70 4.52 15.73
N ARG A 52 27.84 4.00 14.51
CA ARG A 52 26.87 3.06 13.91
C ARG A 52 27.05 1.66 14.49
N THR A 53 26.32 1.37 15.56
CA THR A 53 26.17 0.00 16.06
C THR A 53 25.34 -0.85 15.07
N PRO A 54 25.48 -2.19 15.08
CA PRO A 54 24.69 -3.07 14.22
C PRO A 54 23.17 -2.87 14.41
N TYR A 55 22.72 -2.48 15.61
CA TYR A 55 21.33 -2.13 15.89
C TYR A 55 20.82 -0.98 15.01
N HIS A 56 21.59 0.10 14.86
CA HIS A 56 21.23 1.23 13.99
C HIS A 56 21.13 0.82 12.51
N ARG A 57 21.93 -0.16 12.07
CA ARG A 57 21.82 -0.69 10.69
C ARG A 57 20.53 -1.46 10.49
N LEU A 58 20.13 -2.30 11.45
CA LEU A 58 18.86 -3.04 11.40
C LEU A 58 17.66 -2.09 11.40
N VAL A 59 17.65 -1.10 12.31
CA VAL A 59 16.60 -0.08 12.36
C VAL A 59 16.57 0.72 11.05
N GLY A 60 17.72 1.07 10.49
CA GLY A 60 17.80 1.77 9.20
C GLY A 60 17.23 0.97 8.02
N VAL A 61 17.52 -0.33 7.95
CA VAL A 61 16.94 -1.21 6.90
C VAL A 61 15.43 -1.37 7.10
N MET A 62 14.97 -1.51 8.34
CA MET A 62 13.55 -1.65 8.66
C MET A 62 12.77 -0.38 8.30
N SER A 63 13.29 0.82 8.64
CA SER A 63 12.68 2.09 8.23
C SER A 63 12.75 2.32 6.72
N LEU A 64 13.82 1.86 6.04
CA LEU A 64 13.90 1.93 4.58
C LEU A 64 12.80 1.10 3.91
N MET A 65 12.57 -0.12 4.40
CA MET A 65 11.50 -0.98 3.89
C MET A 65 10.12 -0.39 4.18
N ASP A 66 9.92 0.24 5.34
CA ASP A 66 8.68 0.95 5.65
C ASP A 66 8.44 2.13 4.69
N ALA A 67 9.46 2.89 4.35
CA ALA A 67 9.37 3.97 3.36
C ALA A 67 8.98 3.44 1.96
N VAL A 68 9.52 2.29 1.55
CA VAL A 68 9.14 1.62 0.29
C VAL A 68 7.69 1.16 0.34
N PHE A 69 7.24 0.58 1.46
CA PHE A 69 5.85 0.16 1.66
C PHE A 69 4.87 1.33 1.68
N ALA A 70 5.25 2.47 2.27
CA ALA A 70 4.50 3.70 2.23
C ALA A 70 4.39 4.24 0.79
N GLY A 71 5.49 4.22 0.02
CA GLY A 71 5.46 4.57 -1.41
C GLY A 71 4.54 3.68 -2.22
N LYS A 72 4.59 2.35 -2.02
CA LYS A 72 3.67 1.41 -2.64
C LYS A 72 2.22 1.70 -2.27
N SER A 73 1.95 1.93 -0.99
CA SER A 73 0.59 2.18 -0.48
C SER A 73 0.01 3.50 -0.99
N TRP A 74 0.85 4.52 -1.23
CA TRP A 74 0.46 5.75 -1.92
C TRP A 74 0.03 5.50 -3.37
N VAL A 75 0.77 4.63 -4.06
CA VAL A 75 0.53 4.25 -5.46
C VAL A 75 -0.55 3.17 -5.58
N SER A 76 -0.95 2.49 -4.50
CA SER A 76 -1.81 1.28 -4.50
C SER A 76 -3.12 1.35 -5.28
N THR A 77 -3.67 2.54 -5.50
CA THR A 77 -4.89 2.78 -6.28
C THR A 77 -4.63 2.87 -7.79
N TRP A 78 -3.41 3.18 -8.21
CA TRP A 78 -3.02 3.31 -9.61
C TRP A 78 -2.76 2.00 -10.35
N PRO A 79 -2.15 0.93 -9.80
CA PRO A 79 -1.88 -0.30 -10.52
C PRO A 79 -3.12 -1.18 -10.74
N ILE A 80 -4.28 -0.77 -10.23
CA ILE A 80 -5.55 -1.48 -10.42
C ILE A 80 -6.00 -1.26 -11.87
N PRO A 81 -6.40 -2.33 -12.60
CA PRO A 81 -6.84 -2.21 -13.99
C PRO A 81 -8.08 -1.32 -14.13
N GLN A 82 -8.13 -0.50 -15.17
CA GLN A 82 -9.19 0.46 -15.42
C GLN A 82 -10.58 -0.19 -15.56
N GLU A 83 -10.62 -1.47 -15.95
CA GLU A 83 -11.84 -2.24 -16.17
C GLU A 83 -12.41 -2.88 -14.90
N THR A 84 -11.79 -2.63 -13.74
CA THR A 84 -12.30 -3.20 -12.48
C THR A 84 -13.56 -2.44 -12.03
N PRO A 85 -14.74 -3.08 -11.99
CA PRO A 85 -15.93 -2.40 -11.52
C PRO A 85 -15.78 -2.04 -10.04
N PHE A 86 -16.31 -0.89 -9.63
CA PHE A 86 -16.35 -0.40 -8.24
C PHE A 86 -15.01 0.10 -7.65
N VAL A 87 -14.04 0.49 -8.48
CA VAL A 87 -12.78 1.11 -8.02
C VAL A 87 -12.62 2.52 -8.59
N TRP A 88 -12.44 3.50 -7.70
CA TRP A 88 -12.19 4.89 -8.10
C TRP A 88 -10.67 5.17 -8.18
N GLY A 89 -10.21 5.70 -9.32
CA GLY A 89 -8.80 6.06 -9.53
C GLY A 89 -7.90 4.95 -10.07
N ALA A 90 -8.49 3.83 -10.51
CA ALA A 90 -7.80 2.78 -11.27
C ALA A 90 -7.31 3.36 -12.61
N ARG A 91 -6.00 3.33 -12.84
CA ARG A 91 -5.37 3.78 -14.10
C ARG A 91 -4.41 2.75 -14.70
N GLY A 92 -4.27 1.59 -14.07
CA GLY A 92 -3.26 0.59 -14.36
C GLY A 92 -3.73 -0.45 -15.37
N THR A 93 -2.89 -1.45 -15.54
CA THR A 93 -3.11 -2.66 -16.35
C THR A 93 -2.99 -3.90 -15.48
N THR A 94 -3.40 -5.07 -15.99
CA THR A 94 -3.25 -6.35 -15.30
C THR A 94 -1.79 -6.63 -14.90
N GLU A 95 -0.84 -6.19 -15.73
CA GLU A 95 0.60 -6.30 -15.45
C GLU A 95 1.02 -5.48 -14.22
N THR A 96 0.53 -4.24 -14.11
CA THR A 96 0.84 -3.41 -12.92
C THR A 96 0.23 -4.01 -11.65
N CYS A 97 -0.90 -4.70 -11.77
CA CYS A 97 -1.52 -5.42 -10.65
C CYS A 97 -0.66 -6.62 -10.22
N ASN A 98 -0.13 -7.40 -11.16
CA ASN A 98 0.78 -8.51 -10.87
C ASN A 98 2.06 -8.02 -10.17
N VAL A 99 2.65 -6.93 -10.66
CA VAL A 99 3.84 -6.32 -10.04
C VAL A 99 3.53 -5.81 -8.64
N ALA A 100 2.40 -5.11 -8.45
CA ALA A 100 1.98 -4.63 -7.14
C ALA A 100 1.67 -5.79 -6.16
N GLY A 101 1.14 -6.91 -6.66
CA GLY A 101 0.93 -8.14 -5.93
C GLY A 101 2.24 -8.79 -5.48
N PHE A 102 3.21 -8.91 -6.39
CA PHE A 102 4.54 -9.45 -6.10
C PHE A 102 5.28 -8.62 -5.04
N LEU A 103 5.28 -7.29 -5.17
CA LEU A 103 5.85 -6.37 -4.19
C LEU A 103 5.11 -6.39 -2.83
N GLY A 104 3.86 -6.83 -2.80
CA GLY A 104 3.05 -6.88 -1.59
C GLY A 104 3.14 -8.17 -0.79
N HIS A 105 3.20 -9.30 -1.48
CA HIS A 105 3.11 -10.62 -0.85
C HIS A 105 4.38 -11.46 -1.00
N GLY A 106 5.32 -11.06 -1.87
CA GLY A 106 6.46 -11.88 -2.26
C GLY A 106 6.00 -13.15 -2.99
N ALA A 107 6.69 -13.57 -4.05
CA ALA A 107 6.37 -14.84 -4.69
C ALA A 107 6.35 -15.98 -3.67
N ARG A 108 5.19 -16.63 -3.53
CA ARG A 108 5.07 -18.02 -3.10
C ARG A 108 4.55 -18.81 -4.28
#